data_AF-A0A1J3E1Y2-F1
#
_entry.id   AF-A0A1J3E1Y2-F1
#
_cell.length_a   1.000
_cell.length_b   1.000
_cell.length_c   1.000
_cell.angle_alpha   90.00
_cell.angle_beta   90.00
_cell.angle_gamma   90.00
#
_symmetry.space_group_name_H-M   'P 1'
#
loop_
_entity.id
_entity.type
_entity.pdbx_description
1 polymer ?
#
loop_
_entity_poly.entity_id
_entity_poly.type
_entity_poly.pdbx_seq_one_letter_code
_entity_poly.pdbx_strand_id
1 'polypeptide(L)'
;MEYDLLNLPDDIERRRHKLRRTVPAPNSYFMNVKDGSNSEVSMVFSHSQTAIFSGSSKRLATPTGGKVKLTKDCLFKINNKEQDIGGHN
;
A
#
# COMPACT_ATOMS: atom_id res chain seq x y z
N MET A 1 1.18 32.01 1.87
CA MET A 1 0.96 31.34 0.58
C MET A 1 -0.52 31.05 0.47
N GLU A 2 -1.11 31.47 -0.63
CA GLU A 2 -2.48 31.16 -1.00
C GLU A 2 -2.49 29.82 -1.76
N TYR A 3 -3.42 28.93 -1.46
CA TYR A 3 -3.54 27.63 -2.11
C TYR A 3 -4.83 27.58 -2.91
N ASP A 4 -4.74 27.17 -4.18
CA ASP A 4 -5.90 26.82 -4.98
C ASP A 4 -6.52 25.53 -4.41
N LEU A 5 -7.81 25.58 -4.08
CA LEU A 5 -8.54 24.44 -3.51
C LEU A 5 -8.81 23.35 -4.55
N LEU A 6 -8.82 23.70 -5.84
CA LEU A 6 -9.04 22.74 -6.93
C LEU A 6 -7.76 22.01 -7.31
N ASN A 7 -6.61 22.68 -7.20
CA ASN A 7 -5.30 22.16 -7.62
C ASN A 7 -4.29 22.21 -6.46
N LEU A 8 -4.57 21.42 -5.42
CA LEU A 8 -3.65 21.29 -4.29
C LEU A 8 -2.42 20.45 -4.67
N PRO A 9 -1.22 20.82 -4.20
CA PRO A 9 -0.04 19.99 -4.36
C PRO A 9 -0.20 18.62 -3.72
N ASP A 10 0.27 17.57 -4.40
CA ASP A 10 0.23 16.17 -3.95
C ASP A 10 0.75 15.96 -2.52
N ASP A 11 1.81 16.67 -2.14
CA ASP A 11 2.40 16.56 -0.81
C ASP A 11 1.43 17.00 0.30
N ILE A 12 0.58 17.98 0.02
CA ILE A 12 -0.45 18.45 0.95
C ILE A 12 -1.62 17.46 0.97
N GLU A 13 -2.06 17.00 -0.20
CA GLU A 13 -3.14 16.01 -0.37
C GLU A 13 -2.83 14.69 0.39
N ARG A 14 -1.58 14.21 0.29
CA ARG A 14 -1.12 12.96 0.93
C ARG A 14 -1.14 13.03 2.46
N ARG A 15 -0.85 14.19 3.05
CA ARG A 15 -0.83 14.42 4.51
C ARG A 15 -2.24 14.54 5.10
N ARG A 16 -3.25 14.89 4.30
CA ARG A 16 -4.63 14.96 4.76
C ARG A 16 -5.20 13.59 5.12
N HIS A 17 -6.15 13.58 6.05
CA HIS A 17 -6.96 12.40 6.35
C HIS A 17 -7.71 11.94 5.08
N LYS A 18 -7.80 10.62 4.86
CA LYS A 18 -8.35 10.03 3.62
C LYS A 18 -9.76 10.49 3.24
N LEU A 19 -10.58 10.91 4.20
CA LEU A 19 -11.94 11.42 3.99
C LEU A 19 -12.01 12.95 3.77
N ARG A 20 -10.90 13.67 3.94
CA ARG A 20 -10.82 15.14 3.81
C ARG A 20 -9.94 15.56 2.63
N ARG A 21 -9.62 14.63 1.73
CA ARG A 21 -8.99 14.91 0.45
C ARG A 21 -10.02 15.50 -0.51
N THR A 22 -9.55 16.26 -1.49
CA THR A 22 -10.38 16.83 -2.55
C THR A 22 -11.09 15.72 -3.31
N VAL A 23 -10.38 14.63 -3.58
CA VAL A 23 -10.95 13.37 -4.07
C VAL A 23 -10.71 12.26 -3.04
N PRO A 24 -11.76 11.59 -2.54
CA PRO A 24 -11.61 10.55 -1.53
C PRO A 24 -10.92 9.30 -2.13
N ALA A 25 -9.86 8.84 -1.48
CA ALA A 25 -9.12 7.65 -1.88
C ALA A 25 -8.56 6.89 -0.67
N PRO A 26 -8.53 5.53 -0.69
CA PRO A 26 -8.02 4.74 0.41
C PRO A 26 -6.49 4.86 0.55
N ASN A 27 -5.98 4.69 1.77
CA ASN A 27 -4.53 4.61 2.06
C ASN A 27 -3.97 3.19 1.97
N SER A 28 -4.83 2.19 1.78
CA SER A 28 -4.47 0.77 1.71
C SER A 28 -4.09 0.38 0.28
N TYR A 29 -3.15 -0.55 0.16
CA TYR A 29 -2.64 -1.07 -1.10
C TYR A 29 -2.50 -2.59 -1.07
N PHE A 30 -2.34 -3.17 -2.25
CA PHE A 30 -1.86 -4.54 -2.44
C PHE A 30 -0.36 -4.52 -2.72
N MET A 31 0.34 -5.54 -2.24
CA MET A 31 1.78 -5.71 -2.43
C MET A 31 2.11 -7.16 -2.76
N ASN A 32 3.10 -7.35 -3.61
CA ASN A 32 3.68 -8.65 -3.90
C ASN A 32 4.75 -8.92 -2.85
N VAL A 33 4.63 -10.03 -2.13
CA VAL A 33 5.59 -10.46 -1.11
C VAL A 33 6.25 -11.75 -1.56
N LYS A 34 7.57 -11.77 -1.53
CA LYS A 34 8.41 -12.94 -1.79
C LYS A 34 9.14 -13.32 -0.52
N ASP A 35 9.15 -14.61 -0.20
CA ASP A 35 9.95 -15.15 0.88
C ASP A 35 11.43 -15.25 0.44
N GLY A 36 12.39 -14.87 1.29
CA GLY A 36 13.81 -14.98 0.96
C GLY A 36 14.26 -16.41 0.64
N SER A 37 13.56 -17.41 1.17
CA SER A 37 13.82 -18.84 0.94
C SER A 37 13.10 -19.46 -0.27
N ASN A 38 12.14 -18.78 -0.89
CA ASN A 38 11.34 -19.34 -1.99
C ASN A 38 11.11 -18.31 -3.11
N SER A 39 10.94 -18.76 -4.35
CA SER A 39 10.66 -17.87 -5.49
C SER A 39 9.17 -17.57 -5.69
N GLU A 40 8.30 -18.17 -4.90
CA GLU A 40 6.85 -17.93 -4.95
C GLU A 40 6.52 -16.49 -4.50
N VAL A 41 5.66 -15.83 -5.28
CA VAL A 41 5.17 -14.48 -5.01
C VAL A 41 3.71 -14.56 -4.57
N SER A 42 3.43 -14.07 -3.38
CA SER A 42 2.07 -13.97 -2.85
C SER A 42 1.57 -12.53 -2.92
N MET A 43 0.33 -12.34 -3.39
CA MET A 43 -0.31 -11.02 -3.35
C MET A 43 -0.94 -10.81 -1.96
N VAL A 44 -0.55 -9.71 -1.31
CA VAL A 44 -0.89 -9.41 0.09
C VAL A 44 -1.58 -8.07 0.19
N PHE A 45 -2.67 -8.00 0.96
CA PHE A 45 -3.30 -6.74 1.34
C PHE A 45 -2.58 -6.08 2.52
N SER A 46 -2.29 -4.78 2.41
CA SER A 46 -1.53 -4.01 3.41
C SER A 46 -2.14 -3.98 4.81
N HIS A 47 -3.47 -4.11 4.96
CA HIS A 47 -4.18 -4.11 6.24
C HIS A 47 -4.95 -5.42 6.47
N SER A 48 -4.34 -6.56 6.11
CA SER A 48 -4.95 -7.87 6.32
C SER A 48 -5.28 -8.10 7.80
N GLN A 49 -6.47 -8.62 8.06
CA GLN A 49 -6.95 -8.99 9.39
C GLN A 49 -6.48 -10.40 9.81
N THR A 50 -6.05 -11.21 8.84
CA THR A 50 -5.58 -12.58 9.06
C THR A 50 -4.07 -12.69 8.80
N ALA A 51 -3.45 -13.67 9.46
CA ALA A 51 -2.06 -14.03 9.18
C ALA A 51 -1.95 -14.62 7.77
N ILE A 52 -0.88 -14.24 7.06
CA ILE A 52 -0.65 -14.64 5.68
C ILE A 52 0.52 -15.60 5.63
N PHE A 53 0.35 -16.66 4.85
CA PHE A 53 1.33 -17.73 4.69
C PHE A 53 1.71 -17.88 3.22
N SER A 54 2.96 -18.29 2.99
CA SER A 54 3.48 -18.79 1.72
C SER A 54 2.90 -20.18 1.44
N GLY A 55 2.94 -20.64 0.18
CA GLY A 55 2.58 -22.03 -0.18
C GLY A 55 3.39 -23.08 0.60
N SER A 56 4.59 -22.70 1.06
CA SER A 56 5.46 -23.49 1.95
C SER A 56 5.08 -23.48 3.44
N SER A 57 3.89 -22.98 3.81
CA SER A 57 3.41 -22.86 5.20
C SER A 57 4.23 -21.91 6.11
N LYS A 58 5.22 -21.20 5.56
CA LYS A 58 5.95 -20.14 6.27
C LYS A 58 5.09 -18.88 6.37
N ARG A 59 5.06 -18.23 7.54
CA ARG A 59 4.32 -16.98 7.75
C ARG A 59 5.03 -15.81 7.06
N LEU A 60 4.32 -15.09 6.18
CA LEU A 60 4.79 -13.90 5.47
C LEU A 60 4.48 -12.61 6.22
N ALA A 61 3.29 -12.51 6.82
CA ALA A 61 2.84 -11.31 7.50
C ALA A 61 1.95 -11.62 8.72
N THR A 62 2.07 -10.79 9.76
CA THR A 62 1.24 -10.83 10.97
C THR A 62 0.25 -9.66 10.97
N PRO A 63 -1.04 -9.88 11.26
CA PRO A 63 -2.02 -8.81 11.33
C PRO A 63 -1.71 -7.87 12.51
N THR A 64 -2.03 -6.59 12.33
CA THR A 64 -1.94 -5.56 13.38
C THR A 64 -3.19 -4.67 13.30
N GLY A 65 -3.30 -3.66 14.17
CA GLY A 65 -4.37 -2.65 14.07
C GLY A 65 -4.24 -1.71 12.86
N GLY A 66 -3.14 -1.81 12.10
CA GLY A 66 -2.88 -0.98 10.91
C GLY A 66 -2.24 -1.81 9.81
N LYS A 67 -1.08 -1.37 9.32
CA LYS A 67 -0.34 -2.13 8.31
C LYS A 67 0.17 -3.45 8.87
N VAL A 68 0.09 -4.51 8.08
CA VAL A 68 0.62 -5.83 8.44
C VAL A 68 2.12 -5.75 8.73
N LYS A 69 2.59 -6.55 9.69
CA LYS A 69 4.01 -6.70 10.01
C LYS A 69 4.58 -7.84 9.18
N LEU A 70 5.47 -7.52 8.23
CA LEU A 70 6.17 -8.55 7.44
C LEU A 70 7.18 -9.32 8.31
N THR A 71 7.34 -10.61 8.01
CA THR A 71 8.36 -11.46 8.63
C THR A 71 9.75 -11.01 8.18
N LYS A 72 10.77 -11.27 9.01
CA LYS A 72 12.18 -11.06 8.63
C LYS A 72 12.48 -11.89 7.37
N ASP A 73 13.35 -11.37 6.51
CA ASP A 73 13.77 -12.01 5.25
C ASP A 73 12.69 -12.11 4.16
N CYS A 74 11.62 -11.30 4.24
CA CYS A 74 10.67 -11.14 3.14
C CYS A 74 11.01 -9.91 2.29
N LEU A 75 10.98 -10.07 0.97
CA LEU A 75 11.06 -8.99 0.00
C LEU A 75 9.63 -8.57 -0.37
N PHE A 76 9.39 -7.28 -0.56
CA PHE A 76 8.08 -6.80 -0.99
C PHE A 76 8.19 -5.72 -2.06
N LYS A 77 7.21 -5.70 -2.96
CA LYS A 77 6.99 -4.66 -3.96
C LYS A 77 5.55 -4.17 -3.84
N ILE A 78 5.37 -2.88 -3.64
CA ILE A 78 4.04 -2.26 -3.66
C ILE A 78 3.58 -2.23 -5.12
N ASN A 79 2.36 -2.72 -5.36
CA ASN A 79 1.74 -2.60 -6.66
C ASN A 79 1.25 -1.16 -6.78
N ASN A 80 2.13 -0.28 -7.26
CA ASN A 80 1.75 1.07 -7.62
C ASN A 80 0.73 0.93 -8.74
N LYS A 81 -0.54 1.25 -8.46
CA LYS A 81 -1.40 1.71 -9.55
C LYS A 81 -0.75 3.00 -10.04
N GLU A 82 -0.20 2.98 -11.24
CA GLU A 82 -0.03 4.20 -12.03
C GLU A 82 -1.35 4.96 -11.92
N GLN A 83 -1.33 6.06 -11.18
CA GLN A 83 -2.36 7.08 -11.31
C GLN A 83 -1.93 7.92 -12.50
N ASP A 84 -2.11 7.39 -13.70
CA ASP A 84 -2.19 8.20 -14.91
C ASP A 84 -3.51 8.98 -14.85
N ILE A 85 -3.55 10.01 -13.99
CA ILE A 85 -4.32 11.19 -14.34
C ILE A 85 -3.40 11.98 -15.27
N GLY A 86 -3.52 11.67 -16.56
CA GLY A 86 -2.84 12.39 -17.61
C GLY A 86 -3.06 13.88 -17.43
N GLY A 87 -1.99 14.59 -17.12
CA GLY A 87 -1.91 16.01 -17.41
C GLY A 87 -2.06 16.15 -18.92
N HIS A 88 -3.19 16.69 -19.36
CA HIS A 88 -3.28 17.34 -20.65
C HIS A 88 -3.14 18.84 -20.41
N ASN A 89 -2.36 19.45 -21.32
CA ASN A 89 -1.97 20.86 -21.37
C ASN A 89 -3.12 21.84 -21.10
#